data_AF-A0A818PSD0-F1
#
_entry.id   AF-A0A818PSD0-F1
#
_cell.length_a   1.000
_cell.length_b   1.000
_cell.length_c   1.000
_cell.angle_alpha   90.00
_cell.angle_beta   90.00
_cell.angle_gamma   90.00
#
_symmetry.space_group_name_H-M   'P 1'
#
loop_
_entity.id
_entity.type
_entity.pdbx_description
1 polymer ?
#
loop_
_entity_poly.entity_id
_entity_poly.type
_entity_poly.pdbx_seq_one_letter_code
_entity_poly.pdbx_strand_id
1 'polypeptide(L)'
;MKDLKYNVLIWFIITFIPSIISIRFGTYNIQSGSNFEHVYNLTETAETIRRLEVDIIALQEVDNITIRHPIDQTTYIAQYNKKQPFQYFHFEKMRNFQHGGYGISILSKETSIKRLLTYHYNNTTAEQCTVQKEGDYCQG
;
A
#
# COMPACT_ATOMS: atom_id res chain seq x y z
N MET A 1 49.57 -5.72 40.12
CA MET A 1 48.10 -5.85 40.28
C MET A 1 47.36 -4.50 40.19
N LYS A 2 47.86 -3.49 39.46
CA LYS A 2 47.14 -2.21 39.26
C LYS A 2 46.71 -1.97 37.81
N ASP A 3 47.20 -2.78 36.87
CA ASP A 3 47.00 -2.55 35.43
C ASP A 3 45.79 -3.31 34.84
N LEU A 4 45.15 -4.18 35.63
CA LEU A 4 43.99 -4.97 35.18
C LEU A 4 42.64 -4.25 35.36
N LYS A 5 42.60 -3.12 36.08
CA LYS A 5 41.34 -2.41 36.39
C LYS A 5 40.91 -1.41 35.30
N TYR A 6 41.84 -0.90 34.49
CA TYR A 6 41.53 0.09 33.45
C TYR A 6 41.01 -0.53 32.13
N ASN A 7 41.39 -1.77 31.82
CA ASN A 7 40.95 -2.44 30.58
C ASN A 7 39.51 -2.97 30.64
N VAL A 8 38.94 -3.15 31.84
CA VAL A 8 37.54 -3.58 32.00
C VAL A 8 36.57 -2.41 31.88
N LEU A 9 37.01 -1.17 32.17
CA LEU A 9 36.15 0.02 32.08
C LEU A 9 35.98 0.52 30.64
N ILE A 10 36.95 0.27 29.77
CA ILE A 10 36.92 0.72 28.36
C ILE A 10 36.01 -0.17 27.49
N TRP A 11 35.71 -1.39 27.90
CA TRP A 11 34.81 -2.30 27.17
C TRP A 11 33.31 -2.06 27.41
N PHE A 12 32.94 -1.27 28.43
CA PHE A 12 31.53 -0.96 28.71
C PHE A 12 30.99 0.25 27.93
N ILE A 13 31.84 0.97 27.20
CA ILE A 13 31.44 2.12 26.35
C ILE A 13 31.27 1.68 24.88
N ILE A 14 31.16 0.38 24.62
CA ILE A 14 30.83 -0.13 23.27
C ILE A 14 29.30 -0.01 23.08
N THR A 15 28.94 1.18 22.64
CA THR A 15 27.91 1.47 21.62
C THR A 15 26.48 1.02 21.93
N PHE A 16 25.77 1.83 22.72
CA PHE A 16 24.33 1.97 22.55
C PHE A 16 24.09 2.79 21.27
N ILE A 17 24.16 2.15 20.10
CA ILE A 17 23.67 2.78 18.86
C ILE A 17 22.15 2.76 18.97
N PRO A 18 21.47 3.90 19.09
CA PRO A 18 20.02 3.89 19.04
C PRO A 18 19.62 3.28 17.69
N SER A 19 18.84 2.21 17.72
CA SER A 19 18.21 1.68 16.53
C SER A 19 17.33 2.78 15.95
N ILE A 20 17.75 3.39 14.85
CA ILE A 20 16.90 4.31 14.10
C ILE A 20 15.83 3.44 13.46
N ILE A 21 14.63 3.44 14.03
CA ILE A 21 13.46 2.85 13.39
C ILE A 21 13.13 3.73 12.18
N SER A 22 13.51 3.27 11.00
CA SER A 22 13.16 3.88 9.72
C SER A 22 11.98 3.13 9.14
N ILE A 23 10.93 3.85 8.73
CA ILE A 23 9.76 3.28 8.07
C ILE A 23 9.73 3.78 6.63
N ARG A 24 9.70 2.85 5.68
CA ARG A 24 9.62 3.15 4.24
C ARG A 24 8.16 3.13 3.79
N PHE A 25 7.68 4.30 3.39
CA PHE A 25 6.35 4.45 2.80
C PHE A 25 6.46 4.50 1.27
N GLY A 26 5.52 3.86 0.59
CA GLY A 26 5.36 3.96 -0.86
C GLY A 26 3.93 4.27 -1.25
N THR A 27 3.77 4.79 -2.46
CA THR A 27 2.48 4.79 -3.14
C THR A 27 2.66 4.38 -4.59
N TYR A 28 1.68 3.65 -5.13
CA TYR A 28 1.74 3.18 -6.50
C TYR A 28 0.33 3.04 -7.09
N ASN A 29 0.07 3.80 -8.15
CA ASN A 29 -1.09 3.56 -9.00
C ASN A 29 -0.80 2.34 -9.88
N ILE A 30 -1.50 1.23 -9.63
CA ILE A 30 -1.23 -0.03 -10.32
C ILE A 30 -1.97 -0.16 -11.65
N GLN A 31 -2.76 0.84 -12.05
CA GLN A 31 -3.57 0.85 -13.26
C GLN A 31 -4.35 -0.47 -13.45
N SER A 32 -5.04 -0.91 -12.39
CA SER A 32 -5.78 -2.18 -12.35
C SER A 32 -4.91 -3.43 -12.61
N GLY A 33 -3.62 -3.33 -12.31
CA GLY A 33 -2.62 -4.37 -12.53
C GLY A 33 -2.08 -4.45 -13.96
N SER A 34 -2.27 -3.42 -14.79
CA SER A 34 -1.73 -3.40 -16.15
C SER A 34 -0.29 -2.90 -16.22
N ASN A 35 0.50 -3.45 -17.15
CA ASN A 35 1.85 -2.98 -17.44
C ASN A 35 1.85 -1.89 -18.54
N PHE A 36 3.04 -1.40 -18.92
CA PHE A 36 3.20 -0.38 -19.96
C PHE A 36 2.68 -0.79 -21.35
N GLU A 37 2.50 -2.08 -21.59
CA GLU A 37 1.93 -2.63 -22.83
C GLU A 37 0.41 -2.83 -22.72
N HIS A 38 -0.22 -2.33 -21.64
CA HIS A 38 -1.63 -2.47 -21.32
C HIS A 38 -2.09 -3.93 -21.13
N VAL A 39 -1.17 -4.82 -20.78
CA VAL A 39 -1.46 -6.21 -20.43
C VAL A 39 -1.64 -6.33 -18.92
N TYR A 40 -2.74 -6.94 -18.48
CA TYR A 40 -2.97 -7.23 -17.06
C TYR A 40 -1.94 -8.25 -16.57
N ASN A 41 -1.02 -7.80 -15.73
CA ASN A 41 0.06 -8.58 -15.17
C ASN A 41 0.28 -8.23 -13.68
N LEU A 42 -0.59 -8.76 -12.84
CA LEU A 42 -0.53 -8.51 -11.41
C LEU A 42 0.71 -9.14 -10.74
N THR A 43 1.26 -10.21 -11.33
CA THR A 43 2.53 -10.82 -10.90
C THR A 43 3.68 -9.82 -10.99
N GLU A 44 3.80 -9.12 -12.12
CA GLU A 44 4.83 -8.10 -12.34
C GLU A 44 4.65 -6.90 -11.40
N THR A 45 3.40 -6.49 -11.18
CA THR A 45 3.05 -5.47 -10.18
C THR A 45 3.53 -5.88 -8.78
N ALA A 46 3.23 -7.11 -8.36
CA ALA A 46 3.61 -7.63 -7.05
C ALA A 46 5.13 -7.78 -6.88
N GLU A 47 5.85 -8.22 -7.92
CA GLU A 47 7.32 -8.27 -7.92
C GLU A 47 7.94 -6.88 -7.86
N THR A 48 7.34 -5.89 -8.53
CA THR A 48 7.78 -4.49 -8.45
C THR A 48 7.65 -3.96 -7.04
N ILE A 49 6.49 -4.14 -6.40
CA ILE A 49 6.26 -3.75 -5.02
C ILE A 49 7.25 -4.44 -4.07
N ARG A 50 7.54 -5.73 -4.29
CA ARG A 50 8.53 -6.48 -3.50
C ARG A 50 9.91 -5.82 -3.54
N ARG A 51 10.37 -5.41 -4.74
CA ARG A 51 11.68 -4.78 -4.94
C ARG A 51 11.78 -3.38 -4.33
N LEU A 52 10.65 -2.70 -4.10
CA LEU A 52 10.65 -1.40 -3.41
C LEU A 52 11.02 -1.53 -1.94
N GLU A 53 10.92 -2.73 -1.34
CA GLU A 53 11.26 -3.00 0.06
C GLU A 53 10.59 -2.04 1.06
N VAL A 54 9.41 -1.53 0.70
CA VAL A 54 8.60 -0.64 1.54
C VAL A 54 7.97 -1.40 2.70
N ASP A 55 7.76 -0.73 3.82
CA ASP A 55 7.09 -1.27 5.01
C ASP A 55 5.59 -1.06 4.93
N ILE A 56 5.17 0.05 4.31
CA ILE A 56 3.77 0.42 4.08
C ILE A 56 3.63 0.92 2.65
N ILE A 57 2.60 0.47 1.93
CA ILE A 57 2.30 0.95 0.57
C ILE A 57 0.80 1.21 0.38
N ALA A 58 0.48 2.37 -0.18
CA ALA A 58 -0.87 2.73 -0.63
C ALA A 58 -1.00 2.55 -2.14
N LEU A 59 -1.96 1.74 -2.57
CA LEU A 59 -2.23 1.43 -3.97
C LEU A 59 -3.48 2.17 -4.46
N GLN A 60 -3.40 2.77 -5.65
CA GLN A 60 -4.55 3.32 -6.36
C GLN A 60 -4.94 2.44 -7.55
N GLU A 61 -6.19 2.60 -7.98
CA GLU A 61 -6.76 1.91 -9.13
C GLU A 61 -6.78 0.39 -9.00
N VAL A 62 -7.14 -0.08 -7.80
CA VAL A 62 -7.19 -1.49 -7.47
C VAL A 62 -8.56 -2.06 -7.85
N ASP A 63 -8.56 -3.16 -8.60
CA ASP A 63 -9.75 -3.97 -8.85
C ASP A 63 -9.96 -5.00 -7.74
N ASN A 64 -11.21 -5.22 -7.36
CA ASN A 64 -11.60 -6.28 -6.45
C ASN A 64 -12.79 -7.05 -7.06
N ILE A 65 -12.50 -8.24 -7.58
CA ILE A 65 -13.49 -9.19 -8.13
C ILE A 65 -14.37 -8.51 -9.21
N THR A 66 -13.74 -7.76 -10.11
CA THR A 66 -14.41 -7.13 -11.27
C THR A 66 -14.47 -8.12 -12.45
N ILE A 67 -15.34 -7.88 -13.44
CA ILE A 67 -15.29 -8.67 -14.70
C ILE A 67 -13.93 -8.52 -15.39
N ARG A 68 -13.37 -7.30 -15.42
CA ARG A 68 -12.03 -7.02 -15.98
C ARG A 68 -10.94 -7.82 -15.28
N HIS A 69 -11.01 -7.96 -13.96
CA HIS A 69 -10.01 -8.65 -13.18
C HIS A 69 -10.67 -9.45 -12.04
N PRO A 70 -10.98 -10.75 -12.27
CA PRO A 70 -11.86 -11.55 -11.41
C PRO A 70 -11.15 -12.14 -10.19
N ILE A 71 -10.25 -11.38 -9.56
CA ILE A 71 -9.60 -11.76 -8.30
C ILE A 71 -9.57 -10.57 -7.34
N ASP A 72 -9.33 -10.86 -6.07
CA ASP A 72 -8.96 -9.83 -5.09
C ASP A 72 -7.48 -9.46 -5.30
N GLN A 73 -7.24 -8.33 -5.97
CA GLN A 73 -5.87 -7.88 -6.24
C GLN A 73 -5.10 -7.51 -4.97
N THR A 74 -5.78 -7.01 -3.94
CA THR A 74 -5.15 -6.59 -2.69
C THR A 74 -4.57 -7.80 -1.97
N THR A 75 -5.40 -8.84 -1.80
CA THR A 75 -4.97 -10.09 -1.19
C THR A 75 -3.87 -10.76 -2.01
N TYR A 76 -4.00 -10.79 -3.35
CA TYR A 76 -2.98 -11.35 -4.22
C TYR A 76 -1.62 -10.66 -4.06
N ILE A 77 -1.59 -9.32 -4.08
CA ILE A 77 -0.34 -8.55 -3.92
C ILE A 77 0.22 -8.74 -2.51
N ALA A 78 -0.62 -8.65 -1.48
CA ALA A 78 -0.16 -8.76 -0.08
C ALA A 78 0.45 -10.12 0.25
N GLN A 79 -0.05 -11.18 -0.38
CA GLN A 79 0.37 -12.56 -0.13
C GLN A 79 1.24 -13.15 -1.24
N TYR A 80 1.66 -12.33 -2.21
CA TYR A 80 2.28 -12.79 -3.45
C TYR A 80 3.40 -13.82 -3.20
N ASN A 81 3.16 -15.06 -3.63
CA ASN A 81 4.05 -16.21 -3.48
C ASN A 81 4.59 -16.44 -2.06
N LYS A 82 3.90 -15.97 -1.00
CA LYS A 82 4.39 -15.94 0.39
C LYS A 82 5.71 -15.17 0.57
N LYS A 83 6.10 -14.37 -0.42
CA LYS A 83 7.34 -13.56 -0.41
C LYS A 83 7.11 -12.16 0.14
N GLN A 84 5.86 -11.72 0.21
CA GLN A 84 5.50 -10.40 0.72
C GLN A 84 5.23 -10.48 2.22
N PRO A 85 5.76 -9.55 3.04
CA PRO A 85 5.58 -9.57 4.48
C PRO A 85 4.39 -8.73 4.95
N PHE A 86 3.50 -8.30 4.05
CA PHE A 86 2.35 -7.49 4.41
C PHE A 86 1.29 -8.33 5.14
N GLN A 87 1.39 -8.35 6.47
CA GLN A 87 0.46 -9.07 7.34
C GLN A 87 -0.88 -8.32 7.51
N TYR A 88 -0.88 -7.01 7.24
CA TYR A 88 -2.04 -6.15 7.37
C TYR A 88 -2.33 -5.50 6.02
N PHE A 89 -3.54 -5.69 5.50
CA PHE A 89 -3.95 -5.07 4.26
C PHE A 89 -5.46 -4.83 4.25
N HIS A 90 -5.88 -3.77 3.57
CA HIS A 90 -7.28 -3.41 3.43
C HIS A 90 -7.54 -2.84 2.04
N PHE A 91 -8.65 -3.24 1.43
CA PHE A 91 -9.19 -2.65 0.22
C PHE A 91 -10.40 -1.79 0.59
N GLU A 92 -10.41 -0.54 0.15
CA GLU A 92 -11.54 0.36 0.29
C GLU A 92 -12.17 0.64 -1.08
N LYS A 93 -13.45 0.30 -1.21
CA LYS A 93 -14.19 0.45 -2.47
C LYS A 93 -14.58 1.91 -2.66
N MET A 94 -14.08 2.53 -3.72
CA MET A 94 -14.47 3.90 -4.11
C MET A 94 -15.78 3.89 -4.90
N ARG A 95 -15.94 2.94 -5.83
CA ARG A 95 -17.14 2.79 -6.65
C ARG A 95 -17.42 1.32 -6.99
N ASN A 96 -18.67 1.01 -7.27
CA ASN A 96 -19.02 -0.24 -7.93
C ASN A 96 -18.48 -0.20 -9.36
N PHE A 97 -17.82 -1.26 -9.80
CA PHE A 97 -17.30 -1.32 -11.15
C PHE A 97 -17.36 -2.75 -11.67
N GLN A 98 -18.06 -2.94 -12.79
CA GLN A 98 -18.14 -4.24 -13.49
C GLN A 98 -18.44 -5.42 -12.55
N HIS A 99 -19.51 -5.34 -11.76
CA HIS A 99 -19.94 -6.35 -10.78
C HIS A 99 -18.97 -6.60 -9.60
N GLY A 100 -17.87 -5.84 -9.51
CA GLY A 100 -16.94 -5.83 -8.39
C GLY A 100 -16.74 -4.42 -7.82
N GLY A 101 -15.57 -4.19 -7.25
CA GLY A 101 -15.14 -2.90 -6.71
C GLY A 101 -13.94 -2.33 -7.45
N TYR A 102 -13.92 -1.02 -7.61
CA TYR A 102 -12.73 -0.26 -7.99
C TYR A 102 -12.43 0.74 -6.88
N GLY A 103 -11.17 0.84 -6.47
CA GLY A 103 -10.80 1.67 -5.34
C GLY A 103 -9.31 1.74 -5.03
N ILE A 104 -9.02 1.82 -3.74
CA ILE A 104 -7.66 1.96 -3.20
C ILE A 104 -7.38 0.85 -2.19
N SER A 105 -6.10 0.57 -1.96
CA SER A 105 -5.68 -0.37 -0.93
C SER A 105 -4.52 0.17 -0.11
N ILE A 106 -4.40 -0.30 1.12
CA ILE A 106 -3.21 -0.09 1.95
C ILE A 106 -2.69 -1.43 2.42
N LEU A 107 -1.37 -1.64 2.32
CA LEU A 107 -0.67 -2.83 2.75
C LEU A 107 0.44 -2.43 3.72
N SER A 108 0.62 -3.18 4.81
CA SER A 108 1.56 -2.89 5.89
C SER A 108 2.15 -4.18 6.47
N LYS A 109 3.46 -4.17 6.72
CA LYS A 109 4.15 -5.22 7.50
C LYS A 109 3.84 -5.09 8.99
N GLU A 110 3.60 -3.86 9.44
CA GLU A 110 3.44 -3.50 10.85
C GLU A 110 1.99 -3.50 11.30
N THR A 111 1.79 -3.84 12.58
CA THR A 111 0.48 -3.94 13.26
C THR A 111 -0.24 -2.59 13.45
N SER A 112 0.40 -1.48 13.06
CA SER A 112 0.04 -0.12 13.41
C SER A 112 -1.16 0.44 12.63
N ILE A 113 -1.73 -0.28 11.66
CA ILE A 113 -3.06 0.04 11.12
C ILE A 113 -4.12 -0.41 12.13
N LYS A 114 -4.25 0.35 13.23
CA LYS A 114 -5.21 0.09 14.32
C LYS A 114 -6.56 0.74 14.08
N ARG A 115 -6.65 1.67 13.12
CA ARG A 115 -7.84 2.46 12.85
C ARG A 115 -7.94 2.80 11.38
N LEU A 116 -8.87 2.16 10.69
CA LEU A 116 -9.37 2.60 9.40
C LEU A 116 -10.44 3.66 9.66
N LEU A 117 -10.21 4.90 9.22
CA LEU A 117 -11.26 5.93 9.18
C LEU A 117 -11.71 6.06 7.74
N THR A 118 -12.82 5.40 7.41
CA THR A 118 -13.44 5.57 6.10
C THR A 118 -14.41 6.74 6.18
N TYR A 119 -14.00 7.88 5.61
CA TYR A 119 -14.90 9.00 5.39
C TYR A 119 -15.58 8.79 4.04
N HIS A 120 -16.77 8.19 4.05
CA HIS A 120 -17.64 8.29 2.90
C HIS A 120 -18.21 9.71 2.89
N TYR A 121 -17.86 10.50 1.88
CA TYR A 121 -18.60 11.74 1.62
C TYR A 121 -20.05 11.34 1.36
N ASN A 122 -20.96 11.77 2.23
CA ASN A 122 -22.37 11.42 2.18
C ASN A 122 -22.94 11.85 0.82
N ASN A 123 -23.15 10.86 -0.05
CA ASN A 123 -24.23 10.74 -1.02
C ASN A 123 -24.87 12.04 -1.54
N THR A 124 -24.07 13.01 -1.99
CA THR A 124 -24.46 13.67 -3.22
C THR A 124 -24.19 12.64 -4.30
N THR A 125 -25.25 12.07 -4.88
CA THR A 125 -25.24 11.82 -6.32
C THR A 125 -24.50 12.98 -6.97
N ALA A 126 -23.68 12.76 -7.99
CA ALA A 126 -23.17 13.87 -8.79
C ALA A 126 -24.36 14.56 -9.50
N GLU A 127 -25.19 15.26 -8.73
CA GLU A 127 -26.27 16.15 -9.14
C GLU A 127 -25.66 17.50 -9.58
N GLN A 128 -24.33 17.62 -9.52
CA GLN A 128 -23.58 18.82 -9.87
C GLN A 128 -22.60 18.55 -11.02
N CYS A 129 -23.10 18.00 -12.13
CA CYS A 129 -22.53 18.26 -13.46
C CYS A 129 -23.47 19.14 -14.28
N THR A 130 -24.33 19.93 -13.62
CA THR A 130 -25.26 20.85 -14.29
C THR A 130 -24.59 22.16 -14.72
N VAL A 131 -23.40 22.46 -14.18
CA VAL A 131 -22.57 23.58 -14.61
C VAL A 131 -21.12 23.09 -14.74
N GLN A 132 -20.76 22.54 -15.89
CA GLN A 132 -19.36 22.32 -16.26
C GLN A 132 -18.80 23.61 -16.87
N LYS A 133 -17.72 24.14 -16.31
CA LYS A 133 -16.94 25.17 -17.00
C LYS A 133 -16.05 24.49 -18.03
N GLU A 134 -15.59 25.26 -19.02
CA GLU A 134 -14.59 24.79 -19.97
C GLU A 134 -13.34 24.33 -19.20
N GLY A 135 -13.00 23.03 -19.30
CA GLY A 135 -11.88 22.41 -18.60
C GLY A 135 -12.26 21.46 -17.45
N ASP A 136 -13.50 21.47 -16.97
CA ASP A 136 -13.96 20.55 -15.92
C ASP A 136 -14.47 19.22 -16.51
N TYR A 137 -14.14 18.10 -15.88
CA TYR A 137 -14.68 16.78 -16.28
C TYR A 137 -15.18 16.00 -15.06
N CYS A 138 -16.38 15.44 -15.18
CA CYS A 138 -16.95 14.59 -14.15
C CYS A 138 -16.42 13.16 -14.29
N GLN A 139 -15.72 12.65 -13.28
CA GLN A 139 -15.34 11.24 -13.21
C GLN A 139 -16.47 10.45 -12.56
N GLY A 140 -17.04 9.50 -13.31
CA GLY A 140 -18.10 8.58 -12.86
C GLY A 140 -17.60 7.27 -12.28
#